data_AF-A0AAX2TMD3-F1
#
_entry.id   AF-A0AAX2TMD3-F1
#
_cell.length_a   1.000
_cell.length_b   1.000
_cell.length_c   1.000
_cell.angle_alpha   90.00
_cell.angle_beta   90.00
_cell.angle_gamma   90.00
#
_symmetry.space_group_name_H-M   'P 1'
#
loop_
_entity.id
_entity.type
_entity.pdbx_description
1 polymer ?
#
loop_
_entity_poly.entity_id
_entity_poly.type
_entity_poly.pdbx_seq_one_letter_code
_entity_poly.pdbx_strand_id
1 'polypeptide(L)' 'KGSYLGSGVPSRDIPRFLGLYHRGRLPVDRLLTHRIRLDDINAGFDRLADGGAIRQVVEFN' A
#
# COMPACT_ATOMS: atom_id res chain seq x y z
N LYS A 1 -13.97 10.61 -15.65
CA LYS A 1 -14.55 10.76 -14.29
C LYS A 1 -13.82 9.78 -13.37
N GLY A 2 -12.91 10.27 -12.52
CA GLY A 2 -12.24 9.42 -11.54
C GLY A 2 -13.19 9.09 -10.38
N SER A 3 -13.10 7.89 -9.84
CA SER A 3 -13.82 7.52 -8.62
C SER A 3 -12.87 7.69 -7.42
N TYR A 4 -13.34 8.34 -6.36
CA TYR A 4 -12.55 8.49 -5.15
C TYR A 4 -12.54 7.15 -4.42
N LEU A 5 -11.36 6.57 -4.18
CA LEU A 5 -11.19 5.22 -3.63
C LEU A 5 -12.09 4.16 -4.31
N GLY A 6 -12.17 4.15 -5.65
CA GLY A 6 -13.03 3.17 -6.33
C GLY A 6 -14.53 3.34 -6.04
N SER A 7 -14.99 4.58 -5.78
CA SER A 7 -16.34 4.96 -5.34
C SER A 7 -16.60 4.78 -3.84
N GLY A 8 -15.54 4.59 -3.05
CA GLY A 8 -15.58 4.57 -1.59
C GLY A 8 -15.76 5.96 -0.97
N VAL A 9 -16.16 5.97 0.30
CA VAL A 9 -16.27 7.15 1.14
C VAL A 9 -15.21 7.04 2.24
N PRO A 10 -14.06 7.73 2.15
CA PRO A 10 -12.93 7.45 3.05
C PRO A 10 -13.21 7.63 4.54
N SER A 11 -13.99 8.64 4.92
CA SER A 11 -14.38 8.87 6.32
C SER A 11 -15.14 7.68 6.93
N ARG A 12 -15.88 6.92 6.10
CA ARG A 12 -16.61 5.72 6.50
C ARG A 12 -15.76 4.46 6.36
N ASP A 13 -15.08 4.32 5.23
CA ASP A 13 -14.48 3.06 4.80
C ASP A 13 -13.11 2.81 5.46
N ILE A 14 -12.29 3.85 5.66
CA ILE A 14 -10.97 3.70 6.28
C ILE A 14 -11.09 3.16 7.73
N PRO A 15 -11.92 3.73 8.64
CA PRO A 15 -12.06 3.19 9.99
C PRO A 15 -12.52 1.73 10.01
N ARG A 16 -13.42 1.35 9.08
CA ARG A 16 -13.89 -0.03 8.92
C ARG A 16 -12.76 -0.97 8.51
N PHE A 17 -11.93 -0.58 7.53
CA PHE A 17 -10.79 -1.38 7.08
C PHE A 17 -9.73 -1.54 8.17
N LEU A 18 -9.44 -0.48 8.93
CA LEU A 18 -8.54 -0.55 10.08
C LEU A 18 -9.04 -1.54 11.14
N GLY A 19 -10.36 -1.56 11.40
CA GLY A 19 -10.96 -2.55 12.29
C GLY A 19 -10.85 -3.98 11.78
N LEU A 20 -10.97 -4.21 10.47
CA LEU A 20 -10.76 -5.55 9.87
C LEU A 20 -9.29 -5.98 9.96
N TYR A 21 -8.36 -5.06 9.73
CA TYR A 21 -6.92 -5.27 9.86
C TYR A 21 -6.55 -5.71 11.29
N HIS A 22 -6.99 -4.95 12.31
CA HIS A 22 -6.72 -5.28 13.72
C HIS A 22 -7.30 -6.64 14.15
N ARG A 23 -8.41 -7.08 13.54
CA ARG A 23 -9.00 -8.40 13.78
C ARG A 23 -8.35 -9.53 12.96
N GLY A 24 -7.28 -9.25 12.21
CA GLY A 24 -6.63 -10.21 11.32
C GLY A 24 -7.47 -10.64 10.11
N ARG A 25 -8.61 -9.98 9.87
CA ARG A 25 -9.56 -10.31 8.78
C ARG A 25 -9.21 -9.63 7.46
N LEU A 26 -8.22 -8.75 7.47
CA LEU A 26 -7.70 -8.07 6.28
C LEU A 26 -6.17 -7.99 6.40
N PRO A 27 -5.43 -9.05 6.01
CA PRO A 27 -3.98 -9.15 6.24
C PRO A 27 -3.20 -8.36 5.18
N VAL A 28 -3.30 -7.03 5.19
CA VAL A 28 -2.65 -6.14 4.20
C VAL A 28 -1.13 -6.28 4.19
N ASP A 29 -0.49 -6.68 5.30
CA ASP A 29 0.95 -6.87 5.37
C ASP A 29 1.46 -7.93 4.40
N ARG A 30 0.62 -8.89 4.02
CA ARG A 30 0.98 -9.92 3.03
C ARG A 30 1.20 -9.36 1.63
N LEU A 31 0.68 -8.15 1.37
CA LEU A 31 0.88 -7.47 0.09
C LEU A 31 2.22 -6.74 0.05
N LEU A 32 2.80 -6.42 1.20
CA LEU A 32 4.05 -5.68 1.29
C LEU A 32 5.23 -6.56 0.87
N THR A 33 5.82 -6.26 -0.28
CA THR A 33 6.97 -7.01 -0.78
C THR A 33 8.30 -6.34 -0.45
N HIS A 34 8.34 -5.01 -0.36
CA HIS A 34 9.58 -4.28 -0.08
C HIS A 34 9.37 -3.09 0.85
N ARG A 35 10.40 -2.81 1.66
CA ARG A 35 10.62 -1.54 2.34
C ARG A 35 11.88 -0.93 1.74
N ILE A 36 11.81 0.34 1.33
CA ILE A 36 12.91 1.05 0.68
C ILE A 36 13.15 2.38 1.37
N ARG A 37 14.38 2.87 1.33
CA ARG A 37 14.69 4.25 1.70
C ARG A 37 14.31 5.18 0.56
N LEU A 38 14.15 6.47 0.86
CA LEU A 38 13.94 7.49 -0.18
C LEU A 38 15.10 7.53 -1.18
N ASP A 39 16.34 7.27 -0.72
CA ASP A 39 17.54 7.23 -1.57
C ASP A 39 17.46 6.13 -2.65
N ASP A 40 16.69 5.06 -2.39
CA ASP A 40 16.53 3.90 -3.29
C ASP A 40 15.33 4.04 -4.24
N ILE A 41 14.70 5.22 -4.32
CA ILE A 41 13.41 5.40 -5.00
C ILE A 41 13.44 4.96 -6.47
N ASN A 42 14.54 5.23 -7.18
CA ASN A 42 14.69 4.86 -8.59
C ASN A 42 14.73 3.33 -8.77
N ALA A 43 15.51 2.63 -7.94
CA ALA A 43 15.53 1.17 -7.95
C ALA A 43 14.16 0.58 -7.57
N GLY A 44 13.40 1.28 -6.71
CA GLY A 44 12.00 0.95 -6.42
C GLY A 44 11.10 1.05 -7.66
N PHE A 45 11.27 2.08 -8.49
CA PHE A 45 10.52 2.22 -9.74
C PHE A 45 10.92 1.16 -10.77
N ASP A 46 12.21 0.85 -10.91
CA ASP A 46 12.68 -0.21 -11.81
C ASP A 46 12.03 -1.56 -11.44
N ARG A 47 12.02 -1.88 -10.14
CA ARG A 47 11.40 -3.10 -9.59
C ARG A 47 9.86 -3.12 -9.68
N LEU A 48 9.23 -1.96 -9.89
CA LEU A 48 7.80 -1.88 -10.19
C LEU A 48 7.55 -2.14 -11.68
N ALA A 49 8.40 -1.58 -12.54
CA ALA A 49 8.29 -1.72 -13.99
C ALA A 49 8.57 -3.14 -14.48
N ASP A 50 9.49 -3.86 -13.83
CA ASP A 50 9.82 -5.27 -14.14
C ASP A 50 8.80 -6.27 -13.57
N GLY A 51 7.83 -5.81 -12.76
CA GLY A 51 6.83 -6.65 -12.09
C GLY A 51 7.34 -7.41 -10.86
N GLY A 52 8.55 -7.11 -10.38
CA GLY A 52 9.18 -7.72 -9.21
C GLY A 52 8.63 -7.21 -7.87
N ALA A 53 7.79 -6.17 -7.88
CA ALA A 53 7.15 -5.64 -6.68
C ALA A 53 5.62 -5.51 -6.81
N ILE A 54 4.90 -5.96 -5.77
CA ILE A 54 3.45 -5.76 -5.63
C ILE A 54 3.17 -4.47 -4.85
N ARG A 55 3.79 -4.31 -3.67
CA ARG A 55 3.66 -3.12 -2.83
C ARG A 55 5.00 -2.81 -2.17
N GLN A 56 5.39 -1.56 -2.26
CA GLN A 56 6.61 -1.04 -1.64
C GLN A 56 6.22 0.09 -0.67
N VAL A 57 6.89 0.16 0.48
CA VAL A 57 6.76 1.27 1.44
C VAL A 57 8.07 2.02 1.50
N VAL A 58 8.00 3.35 1.35
CA VAL A 58 9.15 4.24 1.51
C VAL A 58 9.22 4.66 2.98
N GLU A 59 10.37 4.42 3.59
CA GLU A 59 10.69 4.79 4.95
C GLU A 59 11.57 6.06 4.95
N PHE A 60 11.29 7.00 5.86
CA PHE A 60 11.91 8.33 5.91
C PHE A 60 12.89 8.52 7.08
N ASN A 61 13.14 7.45 7.81
CA ASN A 61 13.95 7.39 9.02
C ASN A 61 15.43 7.02 8.77
#